data_AF-A0A5D2ASK5-F1
#
_entry.id   AF-A0A5D2ASK5-F1
#
_cell.length_a   1.000
_cell.length_b   1.000
_cell.length_c   1.000
_cell.angle_alpha   90.00
_cell.angle_beta   90.00
_cell.angle_gamma   90.00
#
_symmetry.space_group_name_H-M   'P 1'
#
loop_
_entity.id
_entity.type
_entity.pdbx_description
1 polymer ?
#
loop_
_entity_poly.entity_id
_entity_poly.type
_entity_poly.pdbx_seq_one_letter_code
_entity_poly.pdbx_strand_id
1 'polypeptide(L)'
;MSEYAESKIELGTPPPPGPTLPRFAYLVSGSKGDLEKLWRTLHALYHPRNEYVVHLDLEAPPEERLALASRIDNHTVFNKVGNVYMISKANMVTYRGPTMVANTLHACAVLLKRNKDWDWFINLSASDYPLVTQDDLVYTFSALNRNLNFIEHTSNLGWKANERAMPLIVDPGLYMSTKSDIYLATPRRTLPTAFKLFTGSAWTVLSRPFVEFCVWGWDNLPRTLLMYYTNFVSSPEGYFQTVVCNIR
;
A
#
# COMPACT_ATOMS: atom_id res chain seq x y z
N MET A 1 -29.05 -61.91 20.38
CA MET A 1 -27.92 -61.21 21.02
C MET A 1 -26.90 -60.93 19.94
N SER A 2 -26.45 -59.68 19.94
CA SER A 2 -25.58 -58.98 19.00
C SER A 2 -24.17 -59.57 18.92
N GLU A 3 -23.53 -59.50 17.75
CA GLU A 3 -22.34 -58.63 17.55
C GLU A 3 -21.79 -58.79 16.12
N TYR A 4 -22.03 -57.77 15.30
CA TYR A 4 -21.23 -57.47 14.10
C TYR A 4 -20.01 -56.68 14.57
N ALA A 5 -18.80 -57.19 14.32
CA ALA A 5 -17.57 -56.49 14.62
C ALA A 5 -17.26 -55.46 13.52
N GLU A 6 -17.64 -54.20 13.75
CA GLU A 6 -17.14 -53.08 12.96
C GLU A 6 -15.68 -52.81 13.34
N SER A 7 -14.75 -53.08 12.40
CA SER A 7 -13.36 -52.67 12.52
C SER A 7 -13.29 -51.14 12.52
N LYS A 8 -12.94 -50.55 13.66
CA LYS A 8 -12.64 -49.11 13.76
C LYS A 8 -11.45 -48.79 12.86
N ILE A 9 -11.72 -48.10 11.75
CA ILE A 9 -10.68 -47.48 10.94
C ILE A 9 -10.08 -46.36 11.79
N GLU A 10 -8.86 -46.57 12.29
CA GLU A 10 -8.08 -45.50 12.89
C GLU A 10 -7.77 -44.47 11.80
N LEU A 11 -8.55 -43.39 11.79
CA LEU A 11 -8.24 -42.19 11.03
C LEU A 11 -6.91 -41.66 11.56
N GLY A 12 -5.84 -41.92 10.82
CA GLY A 12 -4.52 -41.36 11.09
C GLY A 12 -4.61 -39.85 11.29
N THR A 13 -3.76 -39.32 12.17
CA THR A 13 -3.67 -37.88 12.42
C THR A 13 -3.62 -37.11 11.10
N PRO A 14 -4.41 -36.03 10.93
CA PRO A 14 -4.36 -35.24 9.70
C PRO A 14 -2.92 -34.86 9.40
N PRO A 15 -2.49 -34.91 8.12
CA PRO A 15 -1.18 -34.40 7.76
C PRO A 15 -1.06 -32.95 8.30
N PRO A 16 0.14 -32.54 8.77
CA PRO A 16 0.34 -31.20 9.25
C PRO A 16 -0.17 -30.21 8.19
N PRO A 17 -0.89 -29.15 8.59
CA PRO A 17 -1.44 -28.19 7.64
C PRO A 17 -0.31 -27.71 6.73
N GLY A 18 -0.48 -27.90 5.42
CA GLY A 18 0.47 -27.42 4.44
C GLY A 18 0.71 -25.91 4.60
N PRO A 19 1.79 -25.37 4.02
CA PRO A 19 2.10 -23.95 4.14
C PRO A 19 0.89 -23.11 3.73
N THR A 20 0.50 -22.17 4.59
CA THR A 20 -0.65 -21.31 4.34
C THR A 20 -0.39 -20.48 3.09
N LEU A 21 -1.30 -20.59 2.11
CA LEU A 21 -1.20 -19.82 0.87
C LEU A 21 -1.25 -18.32 1.19
N PRO A 22 -0.34 -17.52 0.60
CA PRO A 22 -0.24 -16.12 0.93
C PRO A 22 -1.50 -15.34 0.54
N ARG A 23 -1.71 -14.23 1.22
CA ARG A 23 -2.79 -13.29 0.98
C ARG A 23 -2.22 -11.90 0.76
N PHE A 24 -2.69 -11.23 -0.28
CA PHE A 24 -2.24 -9.89 -0.64
C PHE A 24 -3.27 -8.85 -0.25
N ALA A 25 -2.80 -7.67 0.12
CA ALA A 25 -3.60 -6.48 0.32
C ALA A 25 -3.18 -5.43 -0.70
N TYR A 26 -4.13 -4.91 -1.48
CA TYR A 26 -3.85 -3.95 -2.53
C TYR A 26 -4.39 -2.57 -2.17
N LEU A 27 -3.62 -1.54 -2.48
CA LEU A 27 -4.15 -0.20 -2.75
C LEU A 27 -4.20 -0.01 -4.26
N VAL A 28 -5.37 0.28 -4.83
CA VAL A 28 -5.49 0.77 -6.21
C VAL A 28 -6.02 2.19 -6.19
N SER A 29 -5.15 3.16 -6.53
CA SER A 29 -5.50 4.59 -6.46
C SER A 29 -5.56 5.22 -7.86
N GLY A 30 -6.54 6.08 -8.09
CA GLY A 30 -6.67 6.88 -9.32
C GLY A 30 -6.94 8.35 -9.02
N SER A 31 -7.04 9.14 -10.07
CA SER A 31 -7.44 10.55 -10.01
C SER A 31 -8.56 10.84 -11.01
N LYS A 32 -8.75 12.12 -11.36
CA LYS A 32 -9.77 12.56 -12.31
C LYS A 32 -9.69 11.81 -13.64
N GLY A 33 -10.81 11.20 -14.04
CA GLY A 33 -10.94 10.47 -15.31
C GLY A 33 -10.33 9.06 -15.30
N ASP A 34 -9.91 8.56 -14.15
CA ASP A 34 -9.31 7.23 -14.03
C ASP A 34 -10.30 6.13 -13.61
N LEU A 35 -11.58 6.44 -13.36
CA LEU A 35 -12.57 5.46 -12.88
C LEU A 35 -12.57 4.17 -13.68
N GLU A 36 -12.63 4.23 -15.01
CA GLU A 36 -12.69 3.01 -15.83
C GLU A 36 -11.38 2.23 -15.82
N LYS A 37 -10.24 2.92 -15.75
CA LYS A 37 -8.93 2.24 -15.67
C LYS A 37 -8.73 1.59 -14.30
N LEU A 38 -9.13 2.27 -13.23
CA LEU A 38 -9.12 1.75 -11.86
C LEU A 38 -10.02 0.52 -11.79
N TRP A 39 -11.25 0.62 -12.32
CA TRP A 39 -12.20 -0.49 -12.36
C TRP A 39 -11.63 -1.70 -13.10
N ARG A 40 -11.08 -1.48 -14.31
CA ARG A 40 -10.42 -2.52 -15.10
C ARG A 40 -9.28 -3.19 -14.34
N THR A 41 -8.46 -2.41 -13.64
CA THR A 41 -7.29 -2.90 -12.89
C THR A 41 -7.73 -3.70 -11.66
N LEU A 42 -8.71 -3.21 -10.90
CA LEU A 42 -9.30 -3.94 -9.78
C LEU A 42 -9.83 -5.31 -10.21
N HIS A 43 -10.55 -5.37 -11.34
CA HIS A 43 -11.06 -6.63 -11.88
C HIS A 43 -9.94 -7.60 -12.28
N ALA A 44 -8.87 -7.11 -12.92
CA ALA A 44 -7.73 -7.95 -13.30
C ALA A 44 -6.97 -8.51 -12.09
N LEU A 45 -6.98 -7.80 -10.97
CA LEU A 45 -6.31 -8.20 -9.73
C LEU A 45 -7.19 -9.05 -8.81
N TYR A 46 -8.51 -9.10 -9.04
CA TYR A 46 -9.45 -9.60 -8.05
C TYR A 46 -9.28 -11.10 -7.77
N HIS A 47 -9.17 -11.43 -6.49
CA HIS A 47 -9.17 -12.79 -5.98
C HIS A 47 -9.84 -12.80 -4.59
N PRO A 48 -10.74 -13.76 -4.28
CA PRO A 48 -11.52 -13.75 -3.04
C PRO A 48 -10.69 -13.90 -1.76
N ARG A 49 -9.42 -14.32 -1.86
CA ARG A 49 -8.50 -14.42 -0.70
C ARG A 49 -7.87 -13.09 -0.30
N ASN A 50 -7.75 -12.16 -1.22
CA ASN A 50 -7.01 -10.92 -1.06
C ASN A 50 -7.92 -9.80 -0.53
N GLU A 51 -7.31 -8.72 -0.08
CA GLU A 51 -8.00 -7.51 0.39
C GLU A 51 -7.70 -6.34 -0.54
N TYR A 52 -8.68 -5.46 -0.76
CA TYR A 52 -8.56 -4.34 -1.68
C TYR A 52 -9.07 -3.06 -1.03
N VAL A 53 -8.21 -2.05 -1.01
CA VAL A 53 -8.60 -0.66 -0.80
C VAL A 53 -8.50 0.07 -2.12
N VAL A 54 -9.57 0.77 -2.49
CA VAL A 54 -9.60 1.62 -3.67
C VAL A 54 -9.83 3.08 -3.31
N HIS A 55 -9.23 3.97 -4.07
CA HIS A 55 -9.25 5.40 -3.80
C HIS A 55 -9.23 6.19 -5.10
N LEU A 56 -10.16 7.13 -5.24
CA LEU A 56 -10.08 8.22 -6.21
C LEU A 56 -9.80 9.49 -5.42
N ASP A 57 -8.74 10.21 -5.80
CA ASP A 57 -8.29 11.41 -5.07
C ASP A 57 -9.30 12.57 -5.16
N LEU A 58 -9.05 13.63 -4.38
CA LEU A 58 -9.96 14.77 -4.28
C LEU A 58 -10.06 15.59 -5.58
N GLU A 59 -9.14 15.41 -6.52
CA GLU A 59 -9.25 16.01 -7.87
C GLU A 59 -10.31 15.30 -8.71
N ALA A 60 -10.58 14.02 -8.44
CA ALA A 60 -11.67 13.31 -9.08
C ALA A 60 -13.03 13.93 -8.69
N PRO A 61 -13.88 14.27 -9.68
CA PRO A 61 -15.18 14.86 -9.41
C PRO A 61 -16.05 14.01 -8.47
N PRO A 62 -16.91 14.63 -7.64
CA PRO A 62 -17.80 13.90 -6.74
C PRO A 62 -18.64 12.83 -7.44
N GLU A 63 -19.14 13.11 -8.65
CA GLU A 63 -19.91 12.17 -9.45
C GLU A 63 -19.11 10.90 -9.81
N GLU A 64 -17.83 11.04 -10.14
CA GLU A 64 -16.94 9.93 -10.47
C GLU A 64 -16.70 9.08 -9.21
N ARG A 65 -16.43 9.73 -8.07
CA ARG A 65 -16.23 9.04 -6.79
C ARG A 65 -17.49 8.31 -6.31
N LEU A 66 -18.65 8.94 -6.44
CA LEU A 66 -19.95 8.32 -6.10
C LEU A 66 -20.25 7.15 -7.03
N ALA A 67 -19.96 7.28 -8.33
CA ALA A 67 -20.14 6.20 -9.28
C ALA A 67 -19.27 4.98 -8.93
N LEU A 68 -17.99 5.18 -8.57
CA LEU A 68 -17.13 4.08 -8.12
C LEU A 68 -17.68 3.41 -6.85
N ALA A 69 -18.10 4.21 -5.85
CA ALA A 69 -18.68 3.68 -4.62
C ALA A 69 -19.92 2.83 -4.90
N SER A 70 -20.87 3.36 -5.68
CA SER A 70 -22.08 2.64 -6.08
C SER A 70 -21.77 1.38 -6.90
N ARG A 71 -20.76 1.39 -7.79
CA ARG A 71 -20.34 0.20 -8.53
C ARG A 71 -19.83 -0.90 -7.60
N ILE A 72 -19.05 -0.55 -6.59
CA ILE A 72 -18.52 -1.52 -5.62
C ILE A 72 -19.64 -2.11 -4.77
N ASP A 73 -20.52 -1.25 -4.21
CA ASP A 73 -21.62 -1.67 -3.34
C ASP A 73 -22.61 -2.59 -4.06
N ASN A 74 -22.86 -2.33 -5.35
CA ASN A 74 -23.76 -3.11 -6.19
C ASN A 74 -23.11 -4.34 -6.85
N HIS A 75 -21.78 -4.51 -6.73
CA HIS A 75 -21.11 -5.64 -7.36
C HIS A 75 -21.32 -6.93 -6.54
N THR A 76 -22.08 -7.88 -7.09
CA THR A 76 -22.53 -9.10 -6.40
C THR A 76 -21.40 -9.86 -5.69
N VAL A 77 -20.24 -10.01 -6.34
CA VAL A 77 -19.11 -10.75 -5.77
C VAL A 77 -18.42 -9.95 -4.67
N PHE A 78 -18.23 -8.64 -4.85
CA PHE A 78 -17.53 -7.82 -3.86
C PHE A 78 -18.38 -7.66 -2.60
N ASN A 79 -19.69 -7.51 -2.76
CA ASN A 79 -20.64 -7.46 -1.65
C ASN A 79 -20.67 -8.79 -0.88
N LYS A 80 -20.76 -9.92 -1.59
CA LYS A 80 -20.80 -11.26 -0.96
C LYS A 80 -19.51 -11.61 -0.22
N VAL A 81 -18.35 -11.26 -0.76
CA VAL A 81 -17.04 -11.59 -0.15
C VAL A 81 -16.62 -10.54 0.88
N GLY A 82 -16.98 -9.27 0.68
CA GLY A 82 -16.70 -8.18 1.63
C GLY A 82 -15.25 -7.67 1.64
N ASN A 83 -14.44 -8.05 0.64
CA ASN A 83 -12.99 -7.81 0.61
C ASN A 83 -12.55 -6.61 -0.25
N VAL A 84 -13.50 -5.78 -0.72
CA VAL A 84 -13.21 -4.53 -1.45
C VAL A 84 -13.79 -3.36 -0.66
N TYR A 85 -12.97 -2.36 -0.39
CA TYR A 85 -13.36 -1.17 0.36
C TYR A 85 -12.91 0.10 -0.35
N MET A 86 -13.82 1.06 -0.50
CA MET A 86 -13.48 2.38 -1.03
C MET A 86 -13.25 3.39 0.09
N ILE A 87 -12.16 4.14 0.02
CA ILE A 87 -11.98 5.36 0.81
C ILE A 87 -12.90 6.44 0.25
N SER A 88 -14.02 6.70 0.93
CA SER A 88 -15.05 7.66 0.48
C SER A 88 -14.69 9.12 0.77
N LYS A 89 -14.02 9.38 1.90
CA LYS A 89 -13.41 10.68 2.20
C LYS A 89 -12.10 10.80 1.42
N ALA A 90 -12.21 11.28 0.19
CA ALA A 90 -11.09 11.40 -0.74
C ALA A 90 -9.97 12.27 -0.16
N ASN A 91 -8.75 11.77 -0.26
CA ASN A 91 -7.54 12.52 0.07
C ASN A 91 -7.11 13.34 -1.15
N MET A 92 -6.57 14.54 -0.93
CA MET A 92 -5.82 15.23 -1.98
C MET A 92 -4.45 14.53 -2.13
N VAL A 93 -4.03 14.26 -3.37
CA VAL A 93 -2.79 13.51 -3.63
C VAL A 93 -1.92 14.26 -4.64
N THR A 94 -0.77 14.73 -4.20
CA THR A 94 0.27 15.35 -5.01
C THR A 94 1.43 14.35 -5.15
N TYR A 95 1.72 13.88 -6.37
CA TYR A 95 2.77 12.86 -6.60
C TYR A 95 4.15 13.29 -6.10
N ARG A 96 4.52 14.55 -6.36
CA ARG A 96 5.80 15.13 -5.93
C ARG A 96 5.82 15.50 -4.45
N GLY A 97 4.68 15.42 -3.76
CA GLY A 97 4.52 15.83 -2.37
C GLY A 97 4.37 14.66 -1.40
N PRO A 98 4.32 14.97 -0.09
CA PRO A 98 4.10 13.98 0.96
C PRO A 98 2.69 13.40 0.99
N THR A 99 1.70 14.05 0.38
CA THR A 99 0.30 13.61 0.42
C THR A 99 0.09 12.22 -0.20
N MET A 100 0.90 11.82 -1.18
CA MET A 100 0.88 10.45 -1.71
C MET A 100 1.36 9.40 -0.69
N VAL A 101 2.40 9.70 0.10
CA VAL A 101 2.84 8.84 1.21
C VAL A 101 1.74 8.75 2.26
N ALA A 102 1.14 9.89 2.62
CA ALA A 102 0.03 9.94 3.57
C ALA A 102 -1.17 9.11 3.11
N ASN A 103 -1.53 9.17 1.82
CA ASN A 103 -2.59 8.35 1.24
C ASN A 103 -2.27 6.85 1.30
N THR A 104 -1.03 6.48 0.99
CA THR A 104 -0.56 5.08 1.05
C THR A 104 -0.63 4.54 2.49
N LEU A 105 -0.15 5.32 3.46
CA LEU A 105 -0.24 4.98 4.89
C LEU A 105 -1.69 4.95 5.40
N HIS A 106 -2.58 5.82 4.88
CA HIS A 106 -4.01 5.78 5.19
C HIS A 106 -4.65 4.47 4.71
N ALA A 107 -4.37 4.04 3.48
CA ALA A 107 -4.84 2.76 2.97
C ALA A 107 -4.30 1.57 3.78
N CYS A 108 -3.01 1.60 4.13
CA CYS A 108 -2.41 0.62 5.03
C CYS A 108 -3.14 0.54 6.38
N ALA A 109 -3.44 1.69 7.00
CA ALA A 109 -4.16 1.74 8.28
C ALA A 109 -5.58 1.16 8.17
N VAL A 110 -6.28 1.43 7.06
CA VAL A 110 -7.59 0.84 6.76
C VAL A 110 -7.47 -0.69 6.65
N LEU A 111 -6.51 -1.18 5.87
CA LEU A 111 -6.27 -2.62 5.67
C LEU A 111 -5.92 -3.35 6.97
N LEU A 112 -5.06 -2.76 7.81
CA LEU A 112 -4.71 -3.31 9.12
C LEU A 112 -5.91 -3.39 10.06
N LYS A 113 -6.82 -2.41 10.00
CA LYS A 113 -8.05 -2.38 10.81
C LYS A 113 -9.08 -3.41 10.33
N ARG A 114 -9.19 -3.60 9.02
CA ARG A 114 -10.23 -4.44 8.41
C ARG A 114 -9.92 -5.93 8.47
N ASN A 115 -8.67 -6.32 8.20
CA ASN A 115 -8.28 -7.73 8.17
C ASN A 115 -6.86 -7.92 8.73
N LYS A 116 -6.70 -8.97 9.54
CA LYS A 116 -5.43 -9.34 10.17
C LYS A 116 -4.61 -10.37 9.37
N ASP A 117 -5.20 -10.98 8.35
CA ASP A 117 -4.67 -12.22 7.77
C ASP A 117 -3.88 -12.02 6.46
N TRP A 118 -3.71 -10.79 5.97
CA TRP A 118 -2.93 -10.53 4.77
C TRP A 118 -1.43 -10.46 5.07
N ASP A 119 -0.60 -10.94 4.16
CA ASP A 119 0.86 -11.08 4.36
C ASP A 119 1.65 -9.93 3.75
N TRP A 120 1.25 -9.47 2.57
CA TRP A 120 1.92 -8.39 1.84
C TRP A 120 0.96 -7.32 1.34
N PHE A 121 1.37 -6.07 1.47
CA PHE A 121 0.74 -4.90 0.90
C PHE A 121 1.40 -4.52 -0.44
N ILE A 122 0.59 -4.21 -1.45
CA ILE A 122 1.05 -3.77 -2.77
C ILE A 122 0.30 -2.49 -3.13
N ASN A 123 1.03 -1.39 -3.38
CA ASN A 123 0.44 -0.17 -3.89
C ASN A 123 0.46 -0.15 -5.43
N LEU A 124 -0.65 0.29 -6.04
CA LEU A 124 -0.84 0.42 -7.49
C LEU A 124 -1.63 1.69 -7.81
N SER A 125 -1.41 2.23 -9.00
CA SER A 125 -2.24 3.26 -9.61
C SER A 125 -3.25 2.67 -10.59
N ALA A 126 -4.20 3.50 -11.04
CA ALA A 126 -5.08 3.17 -12.14
C ALA A 126 -4.35 2.98 -13.49
N SER A 127 -3.08 3.39 -13.60
CA SER A 127 -2.29 3.20 -14.82
C SER A 127 -1.51 1.88 -14.85
N ASP A 128 -1.45 1.16 -13.72
CA ASP A 128 -0.77 -0.12 -13.62
C ASP A 128 -1.64 -1.27 -14.16
N TYR A 129 -0.99 -2.38 -14.54
CA TYR A 129 -1.70 -3.58 -14.97
C TYR A 129 -0.88 -4.84 -14.63
N PRO A 130 -1.51 -5.90 -14.09
CA PRO A 130 -0.78 -7.12 -13.75
C PRO A 130 -0.27 -7.83 -15.01
N LEU A 131 0.99 -8.31 -14.95
CA LEU A 131 1.60 -9.14 -16.00
C LEU A 131 1.57 -10.63 -15.68
N VAL A 132 1.16 -10.98 -14.46
CA VAL A 132 1.04 -12.36 -13.97
C VAL A 132 -0.35 -12.56 -13.38
N THR A 133 -0.83 -13.81 -13.39
CA THR A 133 -2.11 -14.14 -12.76
C THR A 133 -1.99 -14.09 -11.25
N GLN A 134 -3.11 -14.00 -10.54
CA GLN A 134 -3.10 -14.08 -9.08
C GLN A 134 -2.63 -15.46 -8.59
N ASP A 135 -2.94 -16.53 -9.33
CA ASP A 135 -2.49 -17.89 -8.99
C ASP A 135 -0.97 -18.02 -9.10
N ASP A 136 -0.36 -17.49 -10.17
CA ASP A 136 1.10 -17.49 -10.35
C ASP A 136 1.79 -16.65 -9.26
N LEU A 137 1.21 -15.51 -8.90
CA LEU A 137 1.74 -14.65 -7.84
C LEU A 137 1.68 -15.36 -6.48
N VAL A 138 0.53 -15.97 -6.15
CA VAL A 138 0.33 -16.75 -4.92
C VAL A 138 1.31 -17.94 -4.87
N TYR A 139 1.48 -18.66 -5.98
CA TYR A 139 2.42 -19.76 -6.08
C TYR A 139 3.86 -19.29 -5.85
N THR A 140 4.28 -18.23 -6.54
CA THR A 140 5.64 -17.68 -6.43
C THR A 140 5.95 -17.21 -5.00
N PHE A 141 5.01 -16.55 -4.35
CA PHE A 141 5.18 -16.04 -2.99
C PHE A 141 5.00 -17.12 -1.91
N SER A 142 4.43 -18.29 -2.25
CA SER A 142 4.12 -19.34 -1.27
C SER A 142 5.35 -19.79 -0.47
N ALA A 143 6.51 -19.89 -1.13
CA ALA A 143 7.77 -20.32 -0.54
C ALA A 143 8.60 -19.18 0.09
N LEU A 144 8.19 -17.92 -0.07
CA LEU A 144 8.95 -16.77 0.44
C LEU A 144 8.69 -16.51 1.91
N ASN A 145 9.70 -16.04 2.64
CA ASN A 145 9.52 -15.59 4.02
C ASN A 145 8.60 -14.35 4.05
N ARG A 146 7.50 -14.42 4.81
CA ARG A 146 6.48 -13.35 4.92
C ARG A 146 7.01 -12.03 5.48
N ASN A 147 8.19 -12.03 6.08
CA ASN A 147 8.84 -10.83 6.62
C ASN A 147 9.67 -10.06 5.56
N LEU A 148 9.76 -10.56 4.33
CA LEU A 148 10.50 -9.90 3.25
C LEU A 148 9.72 -8.71 2.69
N ASN A 149 10.44 -7.62 2.46
CA ASN A 149 9.97 -6.44 1.73
C ASN A 149 10.68 -6.38 0.37
N PHE A 150 9.95 -6.01 -0.68
CA PHE A 150 10.49 -5.83 -2.03
C PHE A 150 10.41 -4.34 -2.36
N ILE A 151 11.53 -3.67 -2.15
CA ILE A 151 11.67 -2.22 -2.28
C ILE A 151 12.94 -1.97 -3.08
N GLU A 152 12.83 -1.31 -4.23
CA GLU A 152 13.99 -0.79 -4.93
C GLU A 152 14.56 0.40 -4.14
N HIS A 153 15.87 0.39 -3.86
CA HIS A 153 16.51 1.46 -3.12
C HIS A 153 17.99 1.64 -3.47
N THR A 154 18.47 2.87 -3.31
CA THR A 154 19.89 3.25 -3.34
C THR A 154 20.15 4.37 -2.33
N SER A 155 21.34 4.39 -1.76
CA SER A 155 21.81 5.53 -0.94
C SER A 155 22.72 6.49 -1.69
N ASN A 156 23.02 6.22 -2.96
CA ASN A 156 23.73 7.17 -3.81
C ASN A 156 22.71 8.19 -4.35
N LEU A 157 22.56 9.31 -3.64
CA LEU A 157 21.57 10.33 -3.98
C LEU A 157 21.96 11.14 -5.24
N GLY A 158 23.25 11.34 -5.50
CA GLY A 158 23.71 12.23 -6.58
C GLY A 158 23.03 13.61 -6.54
N TRP A 159 22.49 14.04 -7.68
CA TRP A 159 21.76 15.29 -7.82
C TRP A 159 20.50 15.38 -6.91
N LYS A 160 19.90 14.25 -6.54
CA LYS A 160 18.68 14.21 -5.69
C LYS A 160 18.94 14.80 -4.31
N ALA A 161 20.18 14.77 -3.80
CA ALA A 161 20.52 15.42 -2.54
C ALA A 161 20.20 16.94 -2.61
N ASN A 162 20.71 17.61 -3.63
CA ASN A 162 20.58 19.06 -3.79
C ASN A 162 19.16 19.47 -4.24
N GLU A 163 18.50 18.67 -5.06
CA GLU A 163 17.23 19.03 -5.68
C GLU A 163 15.99 18.50 -4.97
N ARG A 164 16.13 17.43 -4.16
CA ARG A 164 14.99 16.81 -3.47
C ARG A 164 15.09 16.87 -1.96
N ALA A 165 16.28 16.62 -1.40
CA ALA A 165 16.46 16.52 0.04
C ALA A 165 16.77 17.86 0.73
N MET A 166 17.53 18.74 0.08
CA MET A 166 17.92 20.04 0.66
C MET A 166 16.87 21.15 0.54
N PRO A 167 15.96 21.17 -0.46
CA PRO A 167 14.89 22.16 -0.48
C PRO A 167 13.87 21.96 0.64
N LEU A 168 13.32 23.06 1.15
CA LEU A 168 12.06 23.03 1.89
C LEU A 168 10.93 23.12 0.88
N ILE A 169 9.84 22.37 1.12
CA ILE A 169 8.68 22.37 0.24
C ILE A 169 7.42 22.52 1.06
N VAL A 170 6.40 23.08 0.44
CA VAL A 170 5.05 23.04 0.97
C VAL A 170 4.16 22.40 -0.09
N ASP A 171 3.34 21.45 0.36
CA ASP A 171 2.35 20.78 -0.47
C ASP A 171 0.98 21.41 -0.18
N PRO A 172 0.43 22.22 -1.12
CA PRO A 172 -0.92 22.76 -1.01
C PRO A 172 -1.98 21.71 -0.71
N GLY A 173 -1.78 20.46 -1.14
CA GLY A 173 -2.72 19.37 -0.91
C GLY A 173 -2.94 19.03 0.57
N LEU A 174 -2.11 19.54 1.48
CA LEU A 174 -2.32 19.41 2.92
C LEU A 174 -3.41 20.33 3.49
N TYR A 175 -3.75 21.43 2.80
CA TYR A 175 -4.69 22.44 3.33
C TYR A 175 -5.66 23.02 2.29
N MET A 176 -5.46 22.78 1.00
CA MET A 176 -6.34 23.26 -0.07
C MET A 176 -7.21 22.13 -0.64
N SER A 177 -8.41 22.49 -1.11
CA SER A 177 -9.32 21.58 -1.82
C SER A 177 -9.06 21.50 -3.32
N THR A 178 -8.25 22.41 -3.87
CA THR A 178 -7.87 22.46 -5.29
C THR A 178 -6.46 21.91 -5.45
N LYS A 179 -6.27 20.96 -6.38
CA LYS A 179 -4.97 20.37 -6.63
C LYS A 179 -4.01 21.39 -7.25
N SER A 180 -2.79 21.42 -6.75
CA SER A 180 -1.69 22.22 -7.27
C SER A 180 -0.37 21.50 -6.98
N ASP A 181 0.68 21.83 -7.73
CA ASP A 181 2.00 21.25 -7.47
C ASP A 181 2.62 21.85 -6.19
N ILE A 182 3.63 21.17 -5.66
CA ILE A 182 4.40 21.65 -4.53
C ILE A 182 5.10 22.98 -4.88
N TYR A 183 5.29 23.84 -3.89
CA TYR A 183 6.11 25.03 -4.03
C TYR A 183 7.35 24.97 -3.15
N LEU A 184 8.44 25.54 -3.65
CA LEU A 184 9.71 25.60 -2.94
C LEU A 184 9.68 26.74 -1.94
N ALA A 185 10.07 26.45 -0.70
CA ALA A 185 10.26 27.42 0.36
C ALA A 185 11.76 27.73 0.55
N THR A 186 12.05 28.92 1.07
CA THR A 186 13.38 29.36 1.46
C THR A 186 13.46 29.50 2.99
N PRO A 187 14.62 29.25 3.63
CA PRO A 187 15.91 28.83 3.05
C PRO A 187 15.97 27.32 2.72
N ARG A 188 17.07 26.88 2.11
CA ARG A 188 17.41 25.45 2.02
C ARG A 188 17.94 24.93 3.36
N ARG A 189 17.88 23.62 3.56
CA ARG A 189 18.42 22.91 4.74
C ARG A 189 19.55 21.97 4.35
N THR A 190 20.34 21.56 5.35
CA THR A 190 21.35 20.52 5.20
C THR A 190 20.73 19.12 5.21
N LEU A 191 21.50 18.13 4.78
CA LEU A 191 21.11 16.72 4.91
C LEU A 191 21.08 16.30 6.39
N PRO A 192 20.22 15.34 6.76
CA PRO A 192 20.12 14.85 8.13
C PRO A 192 21.38 14.07 8.50
N THR A 193 21.79 14.18 9.76
CA THR A 193 22.90 13.42 10.34
C THR A 193 22.44 12.23 11.19
N ALA A 194 21.18 12.23 11.62
CA ALA A 194 20.61 11.21 12.51
C ALA A 194 20.25 9.89 11.80
N PHE A 195 20.09 9.91 10.47
CA PHE A 195 19.75 8.75 9.65
C PHE A 195 20.28 8.93 8.23
N LYS A 196 20.42 7.81 7.51
CA LYS A 196 20.90 7.81 6.13
C LYS A 196 19.72 7.81 5.17
N LEU A 197 19.72 8.72 4.19
CA LEU A 197 18.68 8.80 3.18
C LEU A 197 18.84 7.71 2.11
N PHE A 198 17.71 7.19 1.66
CA PHE A 198 17.61 6.28 0.54
C PHE A 198 16.52 6.77 -0.42
N THR A 199 16.69 6.48 -1.72
CA THR A 199 15.68 6.73 -2.75
C THR A 199 15.49 5.51 -3.64
N GLY A 200 14.35 5.40 -4.31
CA GLY A 200 14.05 4.34 -5.29
C GLY A 200 12.62 4.49 -5.82
N SER A 201 12.02 3.39 -6.30
CA SER A 201 10.67 3.39 -6.83
C SER A 201 9.59 3.71 -5.77
N ALA A 202 8.55 4.43 -6.18
CA ALA A 202 7.35 4.61 -5.37
C ALA A 202 6.49 3.33 -5.28
N TRP A 203 6.74 2.35 -6.15
CA TRP A 203 6.04 1.06 -6.18
C TRP A 203 6.77 0.05 -5.31
N THR A 204 6.06 -0.54 -4.35
CA THR A 204 6.65 -1.41 -3.33
C THR A 204 5.75 -2.60 -3.02
N VAL A 205 6.36 -3.69 -2.57
CA VAL A 205 5.65 -4.80 -1.91
C VAL A 205 6.15 -4.87 -0.47
N LEU A 206 5.27 -4.54 0.48
CA LEU A 206 5.61 -4.37 1.88
C LEU A 206 5.04 -5.52 2.70
N SER A 207 5.88 -6.17 3.51
CA SER A 207 5.43 -7.15 4.48
C SER A 207 4.49 -6.52 5.51
N ARG A 208 3.50 -7.27 5.99
CA ARG A 208 2.57 -6.81 7.02
C ARG A 208 3.30 -6.29 8.28
N PRO A 209 4.31 -6.97 8.85
CA PRO A 209 5.00 -6.46 10.03
C PRO A 209 5.68 -5.10 9.80
N PHE A 210 6.21 -4.86 8.59
CA PHE A 210 6.79 -3.57 8.25
C PHE A 210 5.72 -2.47 8.11
N VAL A 211 4.55 -2.81 7.55
CA VAL A 211 3.41 -1.89 7.50
C VAL A 211 2.89 -1.57 8.91
N GLU A 212 2.79 -2.57 9.78
CA GLU A 212 2.44 -2.40 11.20
C GLU A 212 3.43 -1.47 11.91
N PHE A 213 4.73 -1.67 11.69
CA PHE A 213 5.78 -0.78 12.21
C PHE A 213 5.59 0.67 11.75
N CYS A 214 5.34 0.88 10.45
CA CYS A 214 5.12 2.22 9.89
C CYS A 214 3.87 2.90 10.44
N VAL A 215 2.75 2.17 10.55
CA VAL A 215 1.44 2.72 10.91
C VAL A 215 1.29 2.89 12.43
N TRP A 216 1.66 1.88 13.22
CA TRP A 216 1.54 1.95 14.68
C TRP A 216 2.66 2.77 15.31
N GLY A 217 3.84 2.82 14.68
CA GLY A 217 4.96 3.65 15.10
C GLY A 217 5.42 3.33 16.52
N TRP A 218 5.65 2.07 16.86
CA TRP A 218 6.15 1.71 18.19
C TRP A 218 7.55 2.30 18.47
N ASP A 219 8.31 2.55 17.40
CA ASP A 219 9.53 3.35 17.41
C ASP A 219 9.25 4.77 16.87
N ASN A 220 10.09 5.74 17.24
CA ASN A 220 9.96 7.12 16.76
C ASN A 220 10.43 7.31 15.32
N LEU A 221 11.19 6.37 14.75
CA LEU A 221 11.79 6.47 13.42
C LEU A 221 10.74 6.68 12.32
N PRO A 222 9.65 5.88 12.16
CA PRO A 222 8.64 6.14 11.13
C PRO A 222 8.00 7.52 11.22
N ARG A 223 7.75 8.03 12.43
CA ARG A 223 7.16 9.36 12.66
C ARG A 223 8.16 10.47 12.33
N THR A 224 9.41 10.32 12.77
CA THR A 224 10.51 11.26 12.51
C THR A 224 10.76 11.37 11.00
N LEU A 225 10.82 10.24 10.31
CA LEU A 225 10.97 10.19 8.87
C LEU A 225 9.75 10.76 8.16
N LEU A 226 8.53 10.50 8.63
CA LEU A 226 7.33 11.07 8.02
C LEU A 226 7.34 12.60 8.11
N MET A 227 7.70 13.15 9.28
CA MET A 227 7.90 14.59 9.45
C MET A 227 8.97 15.14 8.51
N TYR A 228 10.11 14.46 8.38
CA TYR A 228 11.18 14.86 7.46
C TYR A 228 10.71 14.85 5.99
N TYR A 229 10.01 13.80 5.58
CA TYR A 229 9.52 13.60 4.22
C TYR A 229 8.34 14.49 3.86
N THR A 230 7.80 15.29 4.79
CA THR A 230 6.93 16.43 4.45
C THR A 230 7.67 17.50 3.65
N ASN A 231 9.00 17.58 3.82
CA ASN A 231 9.89 18.55 3.19
C ASN A 231 10.92 17.84 2.29
N PHE A 232 10.45 16.95 1.42
CA PHE A 232 11.29 16.22 0.47
C PHE A 232 10.56 16.12 -0.88
N VAL A 233 11.19 16.50 -1.98
CA VAL A 233 10.55 16.40 -3.31
C VAL A 233 10.47 14.93 -3.73
N SER A 234 9.31 14.48 -4.20
CA SER A 234 9.01 13.08 -4.52
C SER A 234 9.15 12.17 -3.30
N SER A 235 8.55 12.55 -2.16
CA SER A 235 8.56 11.76 -0.92
C SER A 235 8.23 10.27 -1.06
N PRO A 236 7.29 9.84 -1.93
CA PRO A 236 6.99 8.41 -2.13
C PRO A 236 8.19 7.58 -2.60
N GLU A 237 9.15 8.21 -3.27
CA GLU A 237 10.38 7.57 -3.76
C GLU A 237 11.48 7.50 -2.68
N GLY A 238 11.21 7.81 -1.42
CA GLY A 238 12.24 7.79 -0.37
C GLY A 238 11.79 7.37 1.03
N TYR A 239 10.50 7.56 1.38
CA TYR A 239 10.02 7.28 2.72
C TYR A 239 10.23 5.81 3.12
N PHE A 240 9.65 4.86 2.39
CA PHE A 240 9.72 3.44 2.75
C PHE A 240 11.14 2.89 2.66
N GLN A 241 11.91 3.31 1.65
CA GLN A 241 13.33 2.99 1.48
C GLN A 241 14.15 3.41 2.70
N THR A 242 13.92 4.64 3.16
CA THR A 242 14.68 5.20 4.28
C THR A 242 14.25 4.58 5.59
N VAL A 243 12.96 4.32 5.80
CA VAL A 243 12.49 3.62 7.00
C VAL A 243 13.14 2.24 7.05
N VAL A 244 12.96 1.38 6.04
CA VAL A 244 13.42 -0.01 6.08
C VAL A 244 14.93 -0.13 6.25
N CYS A 245 15.72 0.77 5.64
CA CYS A 245 17.18 0.74 5.71
C CYS A 245 17.77 1.37 6.98
N ASN A 246 16.96 1.96 7.85
CA ASN A 246 17.39 2.54 9.12
C ASN A 246 16.73 1.87 10.34
N ILE A 247 15.94 0.80 10.14
CA ILE A 247 15.48 -0.06 11.25
C ILE A 247 16.71 -0.76 11.85
N ARG A 248 16.78 -0.80 13.18
CA ARG A 248 17.82 -1.49 13.94
C ARG A 248 17.38 -2.88 14.33
#